data_AF-A0A2G2IEP8-F1
#
_entry.id   AF-A0A2G2IEP8-F1
#
_cell.length_a   1.000
_cell.length_b   1.000
_cell.length_c   1.000
_cell.angle_alpha   90.00
_cell.angle_beta   90.00
_cell.angle_gamma   90.00
#
_symmetry.space_group_name_H-M   'P 1'
#
loop_
_entity.id
_entity.type
_entity.pdbx_description
1 polymer ?
#
loop_
_entity_poly.entity_id
_entity_poly.type
_entity_poly.pdbx_seq_one_letter_code
_entity_poly.pdbx_strand_id
1 'polypeptide(L)'
;MLDALLGIYEFLTSGIYGFVVEFYAWVIIKITYFRYEAMLWSLNFSWDIAQSILIQLDISTQINNSLSRLPQDTVSQLNFFNIITGFNLLINAFVTRFVMGFRVFG
;
A
#
# COMPACT_ATOMS: atom_id res chain seq x y z
N MET A 1 58.14 -3.96 3.32
CA MET A 1 57.83 -4.75 4.54
C MET A 1 57.41 -3.84 5.70
N LEU A 2 58.17 -2.78 6.01
CA LEU A 2 57.79 -1.81 7.05
C LEU A 2 56.47 -1.08 6.73
N ASP A 3 56.28 -0.66 5.47
CA ASP A 3 55.05 0.03 5.01
C ASP A 3 53.79 -0.84 5.14
N ALA A 4 53.93 -2.15 4.93
CA ALA A 4 52.83 -3.09 5.11
C ALA A 4 52.45 -3.26 6.59
N LEU A 5 53.43 -3.21 7.50
CA LEU A 5 53.20 -3.27 8.94
C LEU A 5 52.60 -1.96 9.47
N LEU A 6 53.02 -0.80 8.94
CA LEU A 6 52.43 0.50 9.25
C LEU A 6 50.99 0.62 8.73
N GLY A 7 50.72 0.15 7.51
CA GLY A 7 49.37 0.10 6.96
C GLY A 7 48.41 -0.80 7.75
N ILE A 8 48.89 -1.94 8.26
CA ILE A 8 48.11 -2.81 9.16
C ILE A 8 47.85 -2.12 10.51
N TYR A 9 48.84 -1.40 11.06
CA TYR A 9 48.69 -0.65 12.31
C TYR A 9 47.70 0.52 12.17
N GLU A 10 47.75 1.30 11.09
CA GLU A 10 46.79 2.37 10.79
C GLU A 10 45.38 1.83 10.54
N PHE A 11 45.25 0.70 9.84
CA PHE A 11 43.97 0.04 9.65
C PHE A 11 43.35 -0.45 10.97
N LEU A 12 44.17 -1.01 11.86
CA LEU A 12 43.74 -1.47 13.19
C LEU A 12 43.39 -0.31 14.14
N THR A 13 44.09 0.82 14.05
CA THR A 13 43.88 1.96 14.97
C THR A 13 42.85 2.97 14.50
N SER A 14 42.65 3.14 13.19
CA SER A 14 41.77 4.16 12.61
C SER A 14 40.84 3.60 11.52
N GLY A 15 41.34 2.72 10.66
CA GLY A 15 40.58 2.17 9.52
C GLY A 15 39.35 1.34 9.91
N ILE A 16 39.42 0.60 11.03
CA ILE A 16 38.30 -0.18 11.57
C ILE A 16 37.09 0.68 11.92
N TYR A 17 37.31 1.89 12.46
CA TYR A 17 36.20 2.77 12.80
C TYR A 17 35.48 3.27 11.54
N GLY A 18 36.23 3.72 10.53
CA GLY A 18 35.67 4.12 9.24
C GLY A 18 34.90 2.99 8.56
N PHE A 19 35.48 1.79 8.51
CA PHE A 19 34.84 0.60 7.94
C PHE A 19 33.53 0.23 8.66
N VAL A 20 33.52 0.26 10.00
CA VAL A 20 32.32 -0.08 10.78
C VAL A 20 31.21 0.97 10.57
N VAL A 21 31.56 2.25 10.51
CA VAL A 21 30.58 3.33 10.26
C VAL A 21 29.98 3.21 8.86
N GLU A 22 30.79 2.96 7.84
CA GLU A 22 30.32 2.77 6.47
C GLU A 22 29.48 1.50 6.31
N PHE A 23 29.90 0.40 6.94
CA PHE A 23 29.14 -0.85 6.95
C PHE A 23 27.78 -0.67 7.65
N TYR A 24 27.75 0.01 8.79
CA TYR A 24 26.51 0.30 9.50
C TYR A 24 25.58 1.20 8.68
N ALA A 25 26.12 2.24 8.04
CA ALA A 25 25.36 3.08 7.12
C ALA A 25 24.76 2.26 5.96
N TRP A 26 25.55 1.37 5.35
CA TRP A 26 25.08 0.47 4.30
C TRP A 26 23.95 -0.46 4.77
N VAL A 27 24.09 -1.05 5.97
CA VAL A 27 23.05 -1.90 6.58
C VAL A 27 21.74 -1.12 6.78
N ILE A 28 21.82 0.09 7.35
CA ILE A 28 20.62 0.92 7.57
C ILE A 28 19.95 1.31 6.26
N ILE A 29 20.73 1.64 5.22
CA ILE A 29 20.19 1.93 3.88
C ILE A 29 19.47 0.71 3.33
N LYS A 30 20.06 -0.48 3.43
CA LYS A 30 19.44 -1.73 2.95
C LYS A 30 18.16 -2.08 3.70
N ILE A 31 18.15 -1.95 5.04
CA ILE A 31 16.94 -2.16 5.85
C ILE A 31 15.85 -1.18 5.43
N THR A 32 16.20 0.08 5.23
CA THR A 32 15.26 1.12 4.81
C THR A 32 14.68 0.81 3.43
N TYR A 33 15.53 0.41 2.48
CA TYR A 33 15.09 0.00 1.15
C TYR A 33 14.11 -1.17 1.20
N PHE A 34 14.45 -2.22 1.96
CA PHE A 34 13.57 -3.37 2.16
C PHE A 34 12.23 -2.99 2.77
N ARG A 35 12.21 -2.06 3.74
CA ARG A 35 10.95 -1.56 4.33
C ARG A 35 10.07 -0.88 3.28
N TYR A 36 10.65 -0.09 2.38
CA TYR A 36 9.87 0.54 1.30
C TYR A 36 9.35 -0.48 0.29
N GLU A 37 10.15 -1.49 -0.07
CA GLU A 37 9.67 -2.58 -0.94
C GLU A 37 8.53 -3.36 -0.30
N ALA A 38 8.64 -3.69 0.99
CA ALA A 38 7.59 -4.36 1.73
C ALA A 38 6.29 -3.52 1.80
N MET A 39 6.41 -2.19 1.96
CA MET A 39 5.27 -1.27 1.90
C MET A 39 4.60 -1.31 0.52
N LEU A 40 5.38 -1.27 -0.56
CA LEU A 40 4.85 -1.32 -1.92
C LEU A 40 4.16 -2.66 -2.21
N TRP A 41 4.75 -3.77 -1.77
CA TRP A 41 4.15 -5.08 -1.92
C TRP A 41 2.83 -5.18 -1.15
N SER A 42 2.80 -4.71 0.10
CA SER A 42 1.58 -4.65 0.92
C SER A 42 0.49 -3.78 0.30
N LEU A 43 0.86 -2.68 -0.37
CA LEU A 43 -0.10 -1.83 -1.08
C LEU A 43 -0.77 -2.58 -2.24
N ASN A 44 0.02 -3.25 -3.08
CA ASN A 44 -0.51 -4.05 -4.19
C ASN A 44 -1.40 -5.19 -3.68
N PHE A 45 -0.95 -5.91 -2.66
CA PHE A 45 -1.73 -6.97 -2.01
C PHE A 45 -3.07 -6.46 -1.46
N SER A 46 -3.05 -5.29 -0.79
CA SER A 46 -4.27 -4.66 -0.28
C SER A 46 -5.23 -4.31 -1.43
N TRP A 47 -4.71 -3.76 -2.53
CA TRP A 47 -5.53 -3.46 -3.71
C TRP A 47 -6.18 -4.71 -4.32
N ASP A 48 -5.47 -5.82 -4.39
CA ASP A 48 -6.02 -7.09 -4.91
C ASP A 48 -7.14 -7.63 -4.02
N ILE A 49 -6.99 -7.55 -2.70
CA ILE A 49 -8.05 -7.90 -1.74
C ILE A 49 -9.27 -6.98 -1.93
N ALA A 50 -9.04 -5.67 -2.11
CA ALA A 50 -10.13 -4.70 -2.30
C ALA A 50 -10.97 -5.05 -3.53
N GLN A 51 -10.33 -5.38 -4.64
CA GLN A 51 -11.02 -5.83 -5.85
C GLN A 51 -11.81 -7.12 -5.61
N SER A 52 -11.23 -8.09 -4.91
CA SER A 52 -11.93 -9.35 -4.60
C SER A 52 -13.18 -9.11 -3.74
N ILE A 53 -13.09 -8.26 -2.72
CA ILE A 53 -14.23 -7.89 -1.86
C ILE A 53 -15.32 -7.17 -2.66
N LEU A 54 -14.93 -6.25 -3.55
CA LEU A 54 -15.88 -5.52 -4.41
C LEU A 54 -16.64 -6.46 -5.35
N ILE A 55 -15.97 -7.47 -5.90
CA ILE A 55 -16.60 -8.51 -6.73
C ILE A 55 -17.54 -9.37 -5.89
N GLN A 56 -17.12 -9.78 -4.69
CA GLN A 56 -17.92 -10.62 -3.79
C GLN A 56 -19.16 -9.92 -3.22
N LEU A 57 -19.08 -8.62 -2.94
CA LEU A 57 -20.21 -7.83 -2.45
C LEU A 57 -21.35 -7.71 -3.47
N ASP A 58 -21.09 -8.03 -4.74
CA ASP A 58 -22.03 -7.99 -5.86
C ASP A 58 -22.91 -6.73 -5.80
N ILE A 59 -22.24 -5.57 -5.63
CA ILE A 59 -22.87 -4.28 -5.35
C ILE A 59 -23.91 -3.94 -6.42
N SER A 60 -23.64 -4.34 -7.66
CA SER A 60 -24.53 -4.20 -8.80
C SER A 60 -25.86 -4.93 -8.61
N THR A 61 -25.89 -6.17 -8.10
CA THR A 61 -27.16 -6.89 -7.86
C THR A 61 -27.89 -6.35 -6.64
N GLN A 62 -27.20 -5.98 -5.57
CA GLN A 62 -27.80 -5.34 -4.39
C GLN A 62 -28.47 -3.99 -4.73
N ILE A 63 -27.82 -3.17 -5.55
CA ILE A 63 -28.38 -1.90 -6.02
C ILE A 63 -29.60 -2.14 -6.91
N ASN A 64 -29.54 -3.07 -7.86
CA ASN A 64 -30.68 -3.39 -8.72
C ASN A 64 -31.87 -3.96 -7.92
N ASN A 65 -31.61 -4.77 -6.90
CA ASN A 65 -32.63 -5.29 -5.99
C ASN A 65 -33.25 -4.22 -5.08
N SER A 66 -32.51 -3.15 -4.80
CA SER A 66 -33.00 -2.01 -4.02
C SER A 66 -33.78 -1.03 -4.90
N LEU A 67 -33.36 -0.85 -6.16
CA LEU A 67 -34.05 -0.04 -7.15
C LEU A 67 -35.36 -0.67 -7.63
N SER A 68 -35.43 -1.99 -7.75
CA SER A 68 -36.66 -2.70 -8.11
C SER A 68 -37.77 -2.60 -7.06
N ARG A 69 -37.43 -2.20 -5.83
CA ARG A 69 -38.38 -1.90 -4.75
C ARG A 69 -38.86 -0.45 -4.77
N LEU A 70 -38.25 0.41 -5.59
CA LEU A 70 -38.64 1.82 -5.70
C LEU A 70 -39.65 2.02 -6.85
N PRO A 71 -40.59 2.96 -6.71
CA PRO A 71 -41.50 3.35 -7.79
C PRO A 71 -40.73 3.82 -9.04
N GLN A 72 -41.22 3.46 -10.22
CA GLN A 72 -40.55 3.72 -11.51
C GLN A 72 -40.22 5.20 -11.75
N ASP A 73 -41.05 6.12 -11.28
CA ASP A 73 -40.81 7.56 -11.36
C ASP A 73 -39.61 8.01 -10.52
N THR A 74 -39.43 7.44 -9.33
CA THR A 74 -38.30 7.73 -8.46
C THR A 74 -37.00 7.16 -9.03
N VAL A 75 -37.05 5.98 -9.66
CA VAL A 75 -35.89 5.37 -10.34
C VAL A 75 -35.47 6.21 -11.56
N SER A 76 -36.43 6.72 -12.32
CA SER A 76 -36.18 7.64 -13.45
C SER A 76 -35.47 8.92 -13.01
N GLN A 77 -35.91 9.51 -11.89
CA GLN A 77 -35.27 10.69 -11.29
C GLN A 77 -33.86 10.38 -10.75
N LEU A 78 -33.68 9.23 -10.08
CA LEU A 78 -32.37 8.79 -9.58
C LEU A 78 -31.34 8.57 -10.70
N ASN A 79 -31.79 8.05 -11.86
CA ASN A 79 -30.97 7.93 -13.05
C ASN A 79 -30.64 9.28 -13.68
N PHE A 80 -31.60 10.21 -13.71
CA PHE A 80 -31.38 11.59 -14.19
C PHE A 80 -30.29 12.30 -13.38
N PHE A 81 -30.25 12.10 -12.06
CA PHE A 81 -29.22 12.69 -11.18
C PHE A 81 -27.91 11.88 -11.11
N ASN A 82 -27.77 10.78 -11.87
CA ASN A 82 -26.63 9.86 -11.79
C ASN A 82 -26.33 9.35 -10.37
N ILE A 83 -27.34 9.34 -9.49
CA ILE A 83 -27.15 8.98 -8.07
C ILE A 83 -26.70 7.52 -7.94
N ILE A 84 -27.18 6.65 -8.83
CA ILE A 84 -26.80 5.22 -8.86
C ILE A 84 -25.31 5.04 -9.19
N THR A 85 -24.82 5.79 -10.18
CA THR A 85 -23.39 5.80 -10.55
C THR A 85 -22.54 6.41 -9.43
N GLY A 86 -23.02 7.49 -8.80
CA GLY A 86 -22.35 8.10 -7.65
C GLY A 86 -22.29 7.19 -6.43
N PHE A 87 -23.35 6.44 -6.15
CA PHE A 87 -23.40 5.49 -5.05
C PHE A 87 -22.43 4.31 -5.26
N ASN A 88 -22.37 3.80 -6.49
CA ASN A 88 -21.34 2.83 -6.89
C ASN A 88 -19.93 3.39 -6.68
N LEU A 89 -19.65 4.62 -7.09
CA LEU A 89 -18.34 5.25 -6.89
C LEU A 89 -18.00 5.40 -5.40
N LEU A 90 -18.97 5.81 -4.57
CA LEU A 90 -18.78 6.00 -3.13
C LEU A 90 -18.48 4.68 -2.41
N ILE A 91 -19.20 3.59 -2.73
CA ILE A 91 -18.93 2.28 -2.13
C ILE A 91 -17.55 1.77 -2.59
N ASN A 92 -17.24 1.88 -3.89
CA ASN A 92 -15.92 1.51 -4.41
C ASN A 92 -14.80 2.28 -3.71
N ALA A 93 -14.97 3.60 -3.55
CA ALA A 93 -14.01 4.46 -2.85
C ALA A 93 -13.90 4.11 -1.35
N PHE A 94 -15.01 3.80 -0.69
CA PHE A 94 -15.03 3.44 0.73
C PHE A 94 -14.35 2.10 1.00
N VAL A 95 -14.65 1.06 0.21
CA VAL A 95 -14.01 -0.26 0.31
C VAL A 95 -12.53 -0.15 -0.02
N THR A 96 -12.18 0.58 -1.09
CA THR A 96 -10.78 0.83 -1.44
C THR A 96 -10.05 1.57 -0.32
N ARG A 97 -10.66 2.59 0.29
CA ARG A 97 -10.09 3.31 1.45
C ARG A 97 -9.96 2.42 2.67
N PHE A 98 -10.92 1.54 2.94
CA PHE A 98 -10.89 0.62 4.07
C PHE A 98 -9.76 -0.40 3.91
N VAL A 99 -9.65 -1.03 2.75
CA VAL A 99 -8.64 -2.05 2.48
C VAL A 99 -7.25 -1.44 2.35
N MET A 100 -7.12 -0.29 1.66
CA MET A 100 -5.89 0.49 1.70
C MET A 100 -5.64 1.11 3.07
N GLY A 101 -6.59 1.16 4.00
CA GLY A 101 -6.38 1.62 5.37
C GLY A 101 -5.70 0.56 6.22
N PHE A 102 -5.86 -0.73 5.88
CA PHE A 102 -5.30 -1.88 6.58
C PHE A 102 -3.79 -2.11 6.29
N ARG A 103 -3.06 -1.06 5.89
CA ARG A 103 -1.60 -1.14 5.67
C ARG A 103 -0.94 -1.57 6.98
N VAL A 104 0.22 -2.23 6.87
CA VAL A 104 1.13 -2.70 7.94
C VAL A 104 1.68 -1.58 8.88
N PHE A 105 1.00 -0.44 8.96
CA PHE A 105 1.27 0.66 9.88
C PHE A 105 0.01 1.11 10.64
N GLY A 106 -0.93 0.18 10.87
CA GLY A 106 -1.82 0.18 12.03
C GLY A 106 -1.40 -0.95 12.97
#